data_AF-A0A174J8K3-F1
#
_entry.id   AF-A0A174J8K3-F1
#
_cell.length_a   1.000
_cell.length_b   1.000
_cell.length_c   1.000
_cell.angle_alpha   90.00
_cell.angle_beta   90.00
_cell.angle_gamma   90.00
#
_symmetry.space_group_name_H-M   'P 1'
#
loop_
_entity.id
_entity.type
_entity.pdbx_description
1 polymer ?
#
loop_
_entity_poly.entity_id
_entity_poly.type
_entity_poly.pdbx_seq_one_letter_code
_entity_poly.pdbx_strand_id
1 'polypeptide(L)'
;MRCYFEGKVKTSADSISVDFIEIVKCSNGKTIVLDWDESEIGFDDIPDEDGYRPFSGRLIGIKFDEEYANGKISEIIGAELSAAQFFIEDEIAENPVFTELQLDDDGVLCDFNLSNADVEYTIINA
;
A
#
# COMPACT_ATOMS: atom_id res chain seq x y z
N MET A 1 0.62 12.10 9.51
CA MET A 1 -0.18 11.16 8.73
C MET A 1 0.49 9.79 8.70
N ARG A 2 -0.30 8.73 8.75
CA ARG A 2 0.10 7.33 8.62
C ARG A 2 -0.68 6.68 7.48
N CYS A 3 -0.10 5.65 6.88
CA CYS A 3 -0.80 4.78 5.95
C CYS A 3 -0.90 3.37 6.55
N TYR A 4 -2.08 2.77 6.46
CA TYR A 4 -2.35 1.41 6.87
C TYR A 4 -2.83 0.65 5.65
N PHE A 5 -2.38 -0.59 5.50
CA PHE A 5 -2.84 -1.44 4.42
C PHE A 5 -2.86 -2.90 4.82
N GLU A 6 -3.74 -3.64 4.17
CA GLU A 6 -3.82 -5.09 4.26
C GLU A 6 -3.87 -5.66 2.85
N GLY A 7 -3.40 -6.88 2.71
CA GLY A 7 -3.49 -7.61 1.47
C GLY A 7 -3.18 -9.07 1.64
N LYS A 8 -3.09 -9.76 0.50
CA LYS A 8 -2.70 -11.16 0.47
C LYS A 8 -1.98 -11.51 -0.81
N VAL A 9 -1.08 -12.49 -0.74
CA VAL A 9 -0.26 -12.95 -1.87
C VAL A 9 0.05 -14.44 -1.73
N LYS A 10 0.13 -15.17 -2.84
CA LYS A 10 0.66 -16.54 -2.81
C LYS A 10 2.17 -16.48 -2.83
N THR A 11 2.81 -16.82 -1.72
CA THR A 11 4.26 -16.80 -1.58
C THR A 11 4.72 -17.72 -0.46
N SER A 12 5.95 -18.16 -0.55
CA SER A 12 6.73 -18.81 0.51
C SER A 12 7.70 -17.85 1.21
N ALA A 13 7.85 -16.60 0.75
CA ALA A 13 8.68 -15.58 1.37
C ALA A 13 8.25 -15.27 2.80
N ASP A 14 9.22 -15.01 3.67
CA ASP A 14 8.98 -14.53 5.03
C ASP A 14 9.09 -13.00 5.16
N SER A 15 9.45 -12.32 4.07
CA SER A 15 9.64 -10.86 3.99
C SER A 15 8.84 -10.27 2.84
N ILE A 16 8.36 -9.04 3.05
CA ILE A 16 7.70 -8.21 2.05
C ILE A 16 8.07 -6.75 2.31
N SER A 17 8.26 -5.99 1.24
CA SER A 17 8.46 -4.53 1.29
C SER A 17 7.54 -3.83 0.30
N VAL A 18 7.22 -2.57 0.54
CA VAL A 18 6.54 -1.70 -0.42
C VAL A 18 7.59 -0.85 -1.13
N ASP A 19 7.52 -0.75 -2.45
CA ASP A 19 8.37 0.15 -3.25
C ASP A 19 7.72 1.53 -3.36
N PHE A 20 6.47 1.57 -3.85
CA PHE A 20 5.70 2.79 -3.93
C PHE A 20 4.20 2.53 -3.80
N ILE A 21 3.47 3.58 -3.42
CA ILE A 21 2.02 3.66 -3.52
C ILE A 21 1.69 4.98 -4.19
N GLU A 22 0.89 4.94 -5.24
CA GLU A 22 0.53 6.08 -6.06
C GLU A 22 -0.99 6.29 -6.03
N ILE A 23 -1.41 7.51 -5.72
CA ILE A 23 -2.82 7.93 -5.74
C ILE A 23 -3.05 8.99 -6.81
N VAL A 24 -4.24 9.00 -7.41
CA VAL A 24 -4.64 10.00 -8.40
C VAL A 24 -5.84 10.80 -7.88
N LYS A 25 -5.71 12.12 -7.88
CA LYS A 25 -6.83 13.01 -7.52
C LYS A 25 -7.85 13.01 -8.66
N CYS A 26 -9.04 12.46 -8.42
CA CYS A 26 -10.10 12.42 -9.45
C CYS A 26 -10.56 13.82 -9.92
N SER A 27 -10.39 14.84 -9.09
CA SER A 27 -10.82 16.21 -9.39
C SER A 27 -9.97 16.92 -10.46
N ASN A 28 -8.69 16.58 -10.58
CA ASN A 28 -7.76 17.26 -11.49
C ASN A 28 -6.73 16.34 -12.18
N GLY A 29 -6.81 15.03 -11.95
CA GLY A 29 -5.89 14.03 -12.50
C GLY A 29 -4.46 14.13 -11.96
N LYS A 30 -4.21 14.90 -10.88
CA LYS A 30 -2.87 14.98 -10.29
C LYS A 30 -2.53 13.65 -9.63
N THR A 31 -1.44 13.06 -10.08
CA THR A 31 -0.78 11.92 -9.45
C THR A 31 0.05 12.36 -8.25
N ILE A 32 -0.04 11.63 -7.15
CA ILE A 32 0.79 11.78 -5.95
C ILE A 32 1.37 10.41 -5.62
N VAL A 33 2.69 10.32 -5.57
CA VAL A 33 3.40 9.17 -5.02
C VAL A 33 3.64 9.43 -3.54
N LEU A 34 3.27 8.44 -2.72
CA LEU A 34 3.51 8.46 -1.28
C LEU A 34 5.00 8.22 -1.01
N ASP A 35 5.60 9.06 -0.17
CA ASP A 35 6.91 8.82 0.44
C ASP A 35 6.75 8.72 1.97
N TRP A 36 7.65 8.02 2.66
CA TRP A 36 7.55 7.73 4.09
C TRP A 36 8.93 7.56 4.74
N ASP A 37 9.00 7.74 6.06
CA ASP A 37 10.26 7.61 6.81
C ASP A 37 10.50 6.16 7.27
N GLU A 38 9.44 5.49 7.72
CA GLU A 38 9.52 4.15 8.32
C GLU A 38 8.38 3.26 7.80
N SER A 39 8.65 1.96 7.72
CA SER A 39 7.68 0.94 7.36
C SER A 39 7.73 -0.22 8.34
N GLU A 40 6.55 -0.71 8.73
CA GLU A 40 6.36 -1.92 9.50
C GLU A 40 5.43 -2.82 8.69
N ILE A 41 5.97 -3.88 8.09
CA ILE A 41 5.22 -4.75 7.18
C ILE A 41 5.58 -6.20 7.51
N GLY A 42 4.58 -7.07 7.52
CA GLY A 42 4.79 -8.49 7.77
C GLY A 42 3.65 -9.35 7.26
N PHE A 43 3.96 -10.63 7.07
CA PHE A 43 2.96 -11.66 6.82
C PHE A 43 2.29 -12.09 8.12
N ASP A 44 1.02 -12.44 8.03
CA ASP A 44 0.34 -13.18 9.08
C ASP A 44 0.78 -14.65 9.04
N ASP A 45 0.72 -15.30 10.21
CA ASP A 45 1.26 -16.66 10.41
C ASP A 45 0.48 -17.76 9.66
N ILE A 46 -0.74 -17.49 9.23
CA ILE A 46 -1.68 -18.51 8.73
C ILE A 46 -2.15 -18.16 7.31
N PRO A 47 -1.78 -18.95 6.29
CA PRO A 47 -2.35 -18.83 4.95
C PRO A 47 -3.85 -19.12 4.94
N ASP A 48 -4.58 -18.51 4.01
CA ASP A 48 -5.98 -18.84 3.73
C ASP A 48 -6.13 -20.22 3.05
N GLU A 49 -7.38 -20.68 2.89
CA GLU A 49 -7.69 -21.99 2.30
C GLU A 49 -7.20 -22.15 0.84
N ASP A 50 -6.98 -21.03 0.14
CA ASP A 50 -6.51 -20.98 -1.24
C ASP A 50 -4.97 -20.84 -1.34
N GLY A 51 -4.28 -20.84 -0.19
CA GLY A 51 -2.83 -20.76 -0.08
C GLY A 51 -2.26 -19.33 -0.17
N TYR A 52 -3.10 -18.30 -0.04
CA TYR A 52 -2.60 -16.93 0.09
C TYR A 52 -2.15 -16.65 1.52
N ARG A 53 -0.98 -16.04 1.69
CA ARG A 53 -0.55 -15.48 2.98
C ARG A 53 -1.10 -14.06 3.11
N PRO A 54 -1.92 -13.75 4.12
CA PRO A 54 -2.29 -12.38 4.42
C PRO A 54 -1.05 -11.60 4.87
N PHE A 55 -1.04 -10.30 4.61
CA PHE A 55 -0.05 -9.37 5.14
C PHE A 55 -0.73 -8.09 5.57
N SER A 56 -0.11 -7.40 6.52
CA SER A 56 -0.50 -6.06 6.93
C SER A 56 0.74 -5.17 6.98
N GLY A 57 0.52 -3.88 6.79
CA GLY A 57 1.58 -2.91 6.84
C GLY A 57 1.14 -1.54 7.32
N ARG A 58 2.12 -0.83 7.88
CA ARG A 58 2.00 0.54 8.36
C ARG A 58 3.18 1.36 7.87
N LEU A 59 2.89 2.46 7.18
CA LEU A 59 3.87 3.46 6.77
C LEU A 59 3.74 4.70 7.66
N ILE A 60 4.86 5.22 8.13
CA ILE A 60 4.94 6.32 9.10
C ILE A 60 5.71 7.49 8.47
N GLY A 61 5.24 8.71 8.74
CA GLY A 61 5.89 9.92 8.22
C GLY A 61 5.53 10.20 6.77
N ILE A 62 4.26 10.01 6.40
CA ILE A 62 3.81 10.16 5.02
C ILE A 62 4.08 11.58 4.49
N LYS A 63 4.61 11.66 3.28
CA LYS A 63 4.89 12.89 2.52
C LYS A 63 4.18 12.87 1.17
N PHE A 64 3.75 14.05 0.73
CA PHE A 64 3.32 14.32 -0.64
C PHE A 64 4.27 15.34 -1.24
N ASP A 65 4.85 15.04 -2.42
CA ASP A 65 5.80 15.93 -3.08
C ASP A 65 6.96 16.38 -2.14
N GLU A 66 7.59 15.43 -1.45
CA GLU A 66 8.69 15.63 -0.47
C GLU A 66 8.31 16.40 0.83
N GLU A 67 7.06 16.83 0.99
CA GLU A 67 6.60 17.51 2.20
C GLU A 67 5.71 16.62 3.07
N TYR A 68 5.87 16.69 4.39
CA TYR A 68 5.00 15.97 5.33
C TYR A 68 3.51 16.27 5.07
N ALA A 69 2.72 15.20 5.00
CA ALA A 69 1.31 15.23 4.65
C ALA A 69 0.38 15.51 5.85
N ASN A 70 0.93 15.71 7.06
CA ASN A 70 0.13 16.03 8.25
C ASN A 70 -0.75 17.28 8.02
N GLY A 71 -2.04 17.14 8.29
CA GLY A 71 -3.05 18.16 8.07
C GLY A 71 -3.49 18.33 6.60
N LYS A 72 -3.00 17.50 5.67
CA LYS A 72 -3.29 17.61 4.23
C LYS A 72 -4.29 16.57 3.73
N ILE A 73 -4.92 15.77 4.60
CA ILE A 73 -5.87 14.72 4.16
C ILE A 73 -7.03 15.28 3.33
N SER A 74 -7.50 16.49 3.65
CA SER A 74 -8.58 17.15 2.88
C SER A 74 -8.22 17.42 1.42
N GLU A 75 -6.93 17.49 1.09
CA GLU A 75 -6.46 17.72 -0.27
C GLU A 75 -6.58 16.48 -1.17
N ILE A 76 -6.74 15.30 -0.59
CA ILE A 76 -6.78 14.01 -1.28
C ILE A 76 -8.12 13.28 -1.09
N ILE A 77 -9.11 13.90 -0.44
CA ILE A 77 -10.45 13.34 -0.34
C ILE A 77 -11.00 13.08 -1.74
N GLY A 78 -11.42 11.84 -1.98
CA GLY A 78 -11.92 11.39 -3.29
C GLY A 78 -10.81 11.13 -4.31
N ALA A 79 -9.55 11.00 -3.89
CA ALA A 79 -8.51 10.37 -4.71
C ALA A 79 -8.74 8.85 -4.78
N GLU A 80 -8.23 8.24 -5.84
CA GLU A 80 -8.26 6.80 -6.06
C GLU A 80 -6.84 6.24 -6.00
N LEU A 81 -6.70 4.98 -5.59
CA LEU A 81 -5.44 4.26 -5.73
C LEU A 81 -5.20 4.03 -7.24
N SER A 82 -4.10 4.57 -7.75
CA SER A 82 -3.71 4.47 -9.16
C SER A 82 -2.87 3.21 -9.36
N ALA A 83 -1.77 3.13 -8.62
CA ALA A 83 -0.84 2.02 -8.70
C ALA A 83 -0.15 1.81 -7.36
N ALA A 84 0.43 0.63 -7.17
CA ALA A 84 1.31 0.34 -6.07
C ALA A 84 2.24 -0.79 -6.48
N GLN A 85 3.39 -0.89 -5.82
CA GLN A 85 4.38 -1.92 -6.08
C GLN A 85 4.96 -2.45 -4.78
N PHE A 86 5.15 -3.77 -4.76
CA PHE A 86 5.78 -4.49 -3.67
C PHE A 86 7.00 -5.26 -4.14
N PHE A 87 7.89 -5.51 -3.20
CA PHE A 87 9.00 -6.44 -3.31
C PHE A 87 8.77 -7.64 -2.41
N ILE A 88 8.84 -8.82 -3.00
CA ILE A 88 8.73 -10.11 -2.33
C ILE A 88 9.92 -10.94 -2.79
N GLU A 89 10.71 -11.42 -1.85
CA GLU A 89 11.90 -12.24 -2.09
C GLU A 89 11.51 -13.70 -2.32
N ASP A 90 10.81 -13.99 -3.43
CA ASP A 90 10.35 -15.34 -3.76
C ASP A 90 10.04 -15.52 -5.25
N GLU A 91 10.74 -16.46 -5.91
CA GLU A 91 10.62 -16.76 -7.34
C GLU A 91 9.20 -17.20 -7.78
N ILE A 92 8.37 -17.65 -6.83
CA ILE A 92 7.02 -18.15 -7.10
C ILE A 92 5.90 -17.24 -6.57
N ALA A 93 6.21 -15.99 -6.20
CA ALA A 93 5.20 -15.07 -5.71
C ALA A 93 4.16 -14.74 -6.80
N GLU A 94 2.87 -14.93 -6.51
CA GLU A 94 1.79 -14.69 -7.47
C GLU A 94 0.62 -13.91 -6.86
N ASN A 95 0.07 -12.99 -7.65
CA ASN A 95 -1.19 -12.30 -7.40
C ASN A 95 -1.29 -11.58 -6.03
N PRO A 96 -0.38 -10.64 -5.69
CA PRO A 96 -0.61 -9.76 -4.55
C PRO A 96 -1.84 -8.88 -4.81
N VAL A 97 -2.69 -8.79 -3.79
CA VAL A 97 -3.93 -8.01 -3.84
C VAL A 97 -4.02 -7.22 -2.55
N PHE A 98 -4.24 -5.91 -2.64
CA PHE A 98 -4.69 -5.14 -1.49
C PHE A 98 -6.14 -5.50 -1.17
N THR A 99 -6.42 -5.72 0.11
CA THR A 99 -7.77 -5.83 0.65
C THR A 99 -8.19 -4.55 1.35
N GLU A 100 -7.24 -3.76 1.85
CA GLU A 100 -7.48 -2.47 2.50
C GLU A 100 -6.32 -1.50 2.27
N LEU A 101 -6.63 -0.21 2.13
CA LEU A 101 -5.67 0.89 2.15
C LEU A 101 -6.35 2.13 2.74
N GLN A 102 -5.76 2.68 3.80
CA GLN A 102 -6.31 3.81 4.55
C GLN A 102 -5.20 4.79 4.95
N LEU A 103 -5.47 6.08 4.80
CA LEU A 103 -4.66 7.14 5.40
C LEU A 103 -5.32 7.66 6.68
N ASP A 104 -4.51 7.83 7.73
CA ASP A 104 -4.89 8.41 9.02
C ASP A 104 -4.11 9.72 9.25
N ASP A 105 -4.85 10.81 9.38
CA ASP A 105 -4.32 12.13 9.70
C ASP A 105 -4.93 12.61 11.02
N ASP A 106 -4.28 12.25 12.12
CA ASP A 106 -4.68 12.57 13.49
C ASP A 106 -6.14 12.18 13.81
N GLY A 107 -6.56 11.00 13.37
CA GLY A 107 -7.88 10.42 13.58
C GLY A 107 -8.88 10.74 12.47
N VAL A 108 -8.51 11.55 11.47
CA VAL A 108 -9.28 11.71 10.25
C VAL A 108 -8.85 10.61 9.28
N LEU A 109 -9.79 9.73 8.92
CA LEU A 109 -9.52 8.57 8.08
C LEU A 109 -9.96 8.83 6.63
N CYS A 110 -9.16 8.33 5.69
CA CYS A 110 -9.48 8.33 4.27
C CYS A 110 -9.20 6.95 3.68
N ASP A 111 -10.28 6.22 3.38
CA ASP A 111 -10.23 4.92 2.72
C ASP A 111 -10.11 5.07 1.20
N PHE A 112 -9.34 4.20 0.58
CA PHE A 112 -9.20 4.16 -0.87
C PHE A 112 -10.04 3.05 -1.47
N ASN A 113 -10.72 3.36 -2.59
CA ASN A 113 -11.36 2.32 -3.39
C ASN A 113 -10.29 1.54 -4.18
N LEU A 114 -10.23 0.24 -3.95
CA LEU A 114 -9.26 -0.67 -4.57
C LEU A 114 -9.79 -1.34 -5.84
N SER A 115 -11.07 -1.15 -6.20
CA SER A 115 -11.70 -1.86 -7.33
C SER A 115 -11.09 -1.55 -8.70
N ASN A 116 -10.38 -0.42 -8.82
CA ASN A 116 -9.81 0.09 -10.07
C ASN A 116 -8.29 0.23 -10.02
N ALA A 117 -7.64 -0.23 -8.95
CA ALA A 117 -6.21 -0.06 -8.78
C ALA A 117 -5.43 -1.05 -9.64
N ASP A 118 -4.50 -0.56 -10.45
CA ASP A 118 -3.50 -1.38 -11.10
C ASP A 118 -2.42 -1.72 -10.05
N VAL A 119 -2.67 -2.78 -9.27
CA VAL A 119 -1.67 -3.29 -8.32
C VAL A 119 -0.62 -4.07 -9.09
N GLU A 120 0.47 -3.39 -9.43
CA GLU A 120 1.65 -4.04 -10.00
C GLU A 120 2.51 -4.64 -8.89
N TYR A 121 3.30 -5.64 -9.23
CA TYR A 121 4.26 -6.21 -8.29
C TYR A 121 5.50 -6.63 -9.02
N THR A 122 6.62 -6.52 -8.35
CA THR A 122 7.90 -6.99 -8.88
C THR A 122 8.45 -8.03 -7.95
N ILE A 123 8.49 -9.25 -8.47
CA ILE A 123 9.20 -10.34 -7.85
C ILE A 123 10.69 -10.05 -8.01
N ILE A 124 11.40 -9.90 -6.90
CA ILE A 124 12.86 -9.84 -6.92
C ILE A 124 13.34 -11.25 -6.56
N ASN A 125 14.00 -11.92 -7.51
CA ASN A 125 14.70 -13.17 -7.24
C ASN A 125 15.89 -12.84 -6.32
N ALA A 126 15.95 -13.51 -5.16
CA ALA A 126 17.08 -13.43 -4.22
C ALA A 126 18.33 -14.14 -4.77
#